data_AF-A0AAW0MP38-F1
#
_entry.id   AF-A0AAW0MP38-F1
#
_cell.length_a   1.000
_cell.length_b   1.000
_cell.length_c   1.000
_cell.angle_alpha   90.00
_cell.angle_beta   90.00
_cell.angle_gamma   90.00
#
_symmetry.space_group_name_H-M   'P 1'
#
loop_
_entity.id
_entity.type
_entity.pdbx_description
1 polymer ?
#
loop_
_entity_poly.entity_id
_entity_poly.type
_entity_poly.pdbx_seq_one_letter_code
_entity_poly.pdbx_strand_id
1 'polypeptide(L)'
;MKPDVYVSDDGGYSWIKALDGPHHYAILDSGGLLIAVEHNPNEPINTIKFSTDEGQCWYQYNFTTEPIYFTGLASEPGARSMNVSLWGYKDTFLAQYWVSFTIDFKELLTRECKDSDYVQWLAHSDDISDPTDGCMLGYKEKFLRLRKDSVCINGRDYVINKQPTRCACTLDDFLCDFGYYRKENSSECVEQPDLKGKVLEFCLYGKEEQLQTKGYRKIPGDKCEGGEMPKRTEIDLRQHCVSDLVDPSPAVDSRSSKLMPAGITLVIIIMLLSVVAGVIFIKKYVCGGRFLVHRYSVLRQHAAENGELDEPLETNHTTRNGKIEFHDDSDEVLAKPCVAGPSSLGQLPPLSSAFSLSPLARTAAAWDRQRATDVISKYECTKASRDRDQRGDKYWRL
;
A
#
# COMPACT_ATOMS: atom_id res chain seq x y z
N MET A 1 19.48 -22.61 -15.51
CA MET A 1 20.13 -21.28 -15.50
C MET A 1 19.70 -20.59 -14.22
N LYS A 2 20.62 -20.06 -13.41
CA LYS A 2 20.26 -19.28 -12.21
C LYS A 2 19.92 -17.85 -12.66
N PRO A 3 18.79 -17.25 -12.23
CA PRO A 3 18.44 -15.89 -12.63
C PRO A 3 19.33 -14.88 -11.90
N ASP A 4 19.73 -13.82 -12.61
CA ASP A 4 20.40 -12.65 -12.03
C ASP A 4 19.38 -11.64 -11.49
N VAL A 5 19.83 -10.69 -10.66
CA VAL A 5 18.98 -9.62 -10.12
C VAL A 5 19.21 -8.33 -10.89
N TYR A 6 18.11 -7.71 -11.31
CA TYR A 6 18.08 -6.42 -12.00
C TYR A 6 17.38 -5.38 -11.14
N VAL A 7 17.85 -4.13 -11.22
CA VAL A 7 17.23 -2.98 -10.53
C VAL A 7 16.91 -1.91 -11.56
N SER A 8 15.78 -1.23 -11.35
CA SER A 8 15.40 -0.02 -12.07
C SER A 8 15.22 1.09 -11.05
N ASP A 9 15.83 2.25 -11.33
CA ASP A 9 15.73 3.44 -10.52
C ASP A 9 14.74 4.47 -11.09
N ASP A 10 14.09 4.18 -12.21
CA ASP A 10 13.17 5.10 -12.91
C ASP A 10 11.73 4.56 -13.05
N GLY A 11 11.42 3.47 -12.34
CA GLY A 11 10.08 2.87 -12.34
C GLY A 11 9.85 1.85 -13.47
N GLY A 12 10.93 1.34 -14.07
CA GLY A 12 10.91 0.24 -15.04
C GLY A 12 11.22 0.64 -16.48
N TYR A 13 11.59 1.90 -16.74
CA TYR A 13 11.98 2.37 -18.07
C TYR A 13 13.37 1.87 -18.46
N SER A 14 14.31 1.91 -17.51
CA SER A 14 15.65 1.37 -17.67
C SER A 14 16.03 0.41 -16.55
N TRP A 15 16.89 -0.54 -16.87
CA TRP A 15 17.31 -1.62 -15.97
C TRP A 15 18.82 -1.81 -16.02
N ILE A 16 19.41 -2.12 -14.87
CA ILE A 16 20.82 -2.54 -14.76
C ILE A 16 20.90 -3.89 -14.06
N LYS A 17 21.87 -4.73 -14.45
CA LYS A 17 22.15 -5.98 -13.74
C LYS A 17 22.89 -5.66 -12.44
N ALA A 18 22.19 -5.76 -11.32
CA ALA A 18 22.68 -5.40 -10.00
C ALA A 18 23.57 -6.48 -9.38
N LEU A 19 23.15 -7.75 -9.46
CA LEU A 19 23.84 -8.87 -8.83
C LEU A 19 23.79 -10.11 -9.73
N ASP A 20 24.87 -10.87 -9.77
CA ASP A 20 24.93 -12.16 -10.45
C ASP A 20 24.31 -13.26 -9.57
N GLY A 21 23.36 -14.02 -10.10
CA GLY A 21 22.62 -15.06 -9.39
C GLY A 21 21.49 -14.56 -8.48
N PRO A 22 20.68 -15.49 -7.94
CA PRO A 22 19.49 -15.16 -7.17
C PRO A 22 19.87 -14.62 -5.79
N HIS A 23 19.19 -13.55 -5.36
CA HIS A 23 19.36 -12.96 -4.05
C HIS A 23 18.00 -12.63 -3.42
N HIS A 24 17.93 -12.74 -2.10
CA HIS A 24 16.90 -12.09 -1.30
C HIS A 24 17.30 -10.64 -1.10
N TYR A 25 16.36 -9.71 -1.16
CA TYR A 25 16.64 -8.29 -1.03
C TYR A 25 15.64 -7.58 -0.12
N ALA A 26 16.07 -6.46 0.45
CA ALA A 26 15.23 -5.55 1.21
C ALA A 26 15.61 -4.10 0.91
N ILE A 27 14.62 -3.23 0.90
CA ILE A 27 14.80 -1.78 0.78
C ILE A 27 14.64 -1.18 2.18
N LEU A 28 15.61 -0.38 2.59
CA LEU A 28 15.66 0.32 3.87
C LEU A 28 15.75 1.83 3.63
N ASP A 29 15.43 2.60 4.67
CA ASP A 29 15.53 4.07 4.68
C ASP A 29 14.99 4.77 3.42
N SER A 30 13.80 4.37 2.99
CA SER A 30 13.08 4.92 1.82
C SER A 30 13.88 4.86 0.52
N GLY A 31 14.75 3.86 0.36
CA GLY A 31 15.60 3.68 -0.83
C GLY A 31 17.05 4.16 -0.63
N GLY A 32 17.37 4.77 0.51
CA GLY A 32 18.74 5.17 0.85
C GLY A 32 19.70 3.98 1.04
N LEU A 33 19.16 2.80 1.34
CA LEU A 33 19.95 1.60 1.55
C LEU A 33 19.25 0.36 0.96
N LEU A 34 19.95 -0.34 0.08
CA LEU A 34 19.54 -1.64 -0.44
C LEU A 34 20.36 -2.73 0.21
N ILE A 35 19.70 -3.82 0.61
CA ILE A 35 20.32 -5.00 1.19
C ILE A 35 20.06 -6.19 0.29
N ALA A 36 21.06 -7.06 0.13
CA ALA A 36 20.91 -8.32 -0.57
C ALA A 36 21.67 -9.46 0.12
N VAL A 37 21.09 -10.66 0.08
CA VAL A 37 21.65 -11.89 0.62
C VAL A 37 21.56 -12.96 -0.46
N GLU A 38 22.67 -13.62 -0.76
CA GLU A 38 22.71 -14.65 -1.79
C GLU A 38 21.76 -15.81 -1.46
N HIS A 39 20.97 -16.23 -2.45
CA HIS A 39 20.12 -17.39 -2.30
C HIS A 39 20.88 -18.66 -2.68
N ASN A 40 21.31 -19.40 -1.66
CA ASN A 40 21.90 -20.71 -1.82
C ASN A 40 21.30 -21.70 -0.80
N PRO A 41 20.44 -22.66 -1.24
CA PRO A 41 19.83 -23.61 -0.32
C PRO A 41 20.79 -24.71 0.15
N ASN A 42 21.93 -24.90 -0.53
CA ASN A 42 22.83 -26.02 -0.28
C ASN A 42 24.07 -25.61 0.52
N GLU A 43 24.42 -24.33 0.53
CA GLU A 43 25.62 -23.82 1.19
C GLU A 43 25.23 -22.76 2.23
N PRO A 44 25.80 -22.84 3.45
CA PRO A 44 25.55 -21.82 4.46
C PRO A 44 26.29 -20.53 4.11
N ILE A 45 25.73 -19.41 4.51
CA ILE A 45 26.25 -18.07 4.23
C ILE A 45 26.66 -17.37 5.52
N ASN A 46 27.57 -16.43 5.41
CA ASN A 46 27.98 -15.53 6.49
C ASN A 46 28.17 -14.08 6.03
N THR A 47 27.81 -13.79 4.78
CA THR A 47 27.97 -12.48 4.14
C THR A 47 26.63 -11.86 3.78
N ILE A 48 26.56 -10.55 3.90
CA ILE A 48 25.46 -9.72 3.43
C ILE A 48 26.02 -8.66 2.48
N LYS A 49 25.26 -8.34 1.43
CA LYS A 49 25.59 -7.28 0.49
C LYS A 49 24.74 -6.04 0.77
N PHE A 50 25.31 -4.86 0.65
CA PHE A 50 24.58 -3.61 0.79
C PHE A 50 25.00 -2.58 -0.26
N SER A 51 24.10 -1.67 -0.62
CA SER A 51 24.33 -0.59 -1.57
C SER A 51 23.68 0.70 -1.07
N THR A 52 24.38 1.82 -1.19
CA THR A 52 23.90 3.16 -0.80
C THR A 52 23.68 4.07 -2.01
N ASP A 53 23.74 3.52 -3.23
CA ASP A 53 23.68 4.25 -4.49
C ASP A 53 22.66 3.63 -5.47
N GLU A 54 21.53 3.17 -4.90
CA GLU A 54 20.41 2.56 -5.61
C GLU A 54 20.80 1.31 -6.44
N GLY A 55 21.80 0.55 -5.98
CA GLY A 55 22.18 -0.75 -6.54
C GLY A 55 23.26 -0.69 -7.62
N GLN A 56 23.95 0.44 -7.78
CA GLN A 56 25.07 0.57 -8.73
C GLN A 56 26.39 0.02 -8.19
N CYS A 57 26.68 0.23 -6.91
CA CYS A 57 27.81 -0.33 -6.19
C CYS A 57 27.31 -1.20 -5.05
N TRP A 58 27.85 -2.41 -4.96
CA TRP A 58 27.60 -3.34 -3.86
C TRP A 58 28.85 -3.58 -3.03
N TYR A 59 28.66 -3.56 -1.72
CA TYR A 59 29.68 -3.80 -0.70
C TYR A 59 29.31 -5.06 0.09
N GLN A 60 30.30 -5.82 0.55
CA GLN A 60 30.09 -7.06 1.29
C GLN A 60 30.49 -6.90 2.75
N TYR A 61 29.67 -7.41 3.66
CA TYR A 61 29.93 -7.42 5.09
C TYR A 61 29.75 -8.82 5.66
N ASN A 62 30.72 -9.28 6.46
CA ASN A 62 30.64 -10.56 7.16
C ASN A 62 29.91 -10.36 8.48
N PHE A 63 28.66 -10.82 8.58
CA PHE A 63 27.82 -10.62 9.76
C PHE A 63 28.09 -11.65 10.88
N THR A 64 28.75 -12.76 10.55
CA THR A 64 29.07 -13.85 11.50
C THR A 64 30.36 -14.55 11.10
N THR A 65 31.09 -15.09 12.08
CA THR A 65 32.23 -15.99 11.83
C THR A 65 31.77 -17.42 11.54
N GLU A 66 30.60 -17.81 12.05
CA GLU A 66 30.01 -19.13 11.86
C GLU A 66 28.84 -19.04 10.87
N PRO A 67 28.97 -19.60 9.66
CA PRO A 67 27.94 -19.56 8.62
C PRO A 67 26.61 -20.21 9.04
N ILE A 68 25.52 -19.77 8.43
CA ILE A 68 24.17 -20.26 8.68
C ILE A 68 23.47 -20.65 7.38
N TYR A 69 22.57 -21.62 7.45
CA TYR A 69 21.62 -21.86 6.37
C TYR A 69 20.55 -20.77 6.43
N PHE A 70 20.59 -19.88 5.45
CA PHE A 70 19.70 -18.74 5.38
C PHE A 70 18.27 -19.15 5.00
N THR A 71 17.28 -18.56 5.67
CA THR A 71 15.86 -18.83 5.42
C THR A 71 15.08 -17.60 4.99
N GLY A 72 15.44 -16.40 5.48
CA GLY A 72 14.70 -15.19 5.14
C GLY A 72 15.24 -13.90 5.74
N LEU A 73 14.77 -12.78 5.18
CA LEU A 73 14.99 -11.43 5.69
C LEU A 73 13.72 -10.92 6.36
N ALA A 74 13.89 -10.21 7.48
CA ALA A 74 12.81 -9.45 8.11
C ALA A 74 13.26 -7.99 8.30
N SER A 75 12.41 -7.06 7.90
CA SER A 75 12.59 -5.63 8.10
C SER A 75 11.28 -5.01 8.59
N GLU A 76 11.37 -3.86 9.25
CA GLU A 76 10.17 -3.09 9.63
C GLU A 76 9.33 -2.79 8.38
N PRO A 77 8.00 -3.06 8.41
CA PRO A 77 7.12 -2.69 7.31
C PRO A 77 7.18 -1.19 7.00
N GLY A 78 7.10 -0.84 5.72
CA GLY A 78 7.18 0.54 5.25
C GLY A 78 8.57 1.01 4.84
N ALA A 79 9.60 0.17 4.96
CA ALA A 79 10.96 0.42 4.44
C ALA A 79 11.62 1.72 4.97
N ARG A 80 11.29 2.15 6.20
CA ARG A 80 11.84 3.38 6.83
C ARG A 80 12.92 3.10 7.89
N SER A 81 13.00 1.85 8.35
CA SER A 81 14.00 1.40 9.32
C SER A 81 15.39 1.29 8.67
N MET A 82 16.42 1.40 9.51
CA MET A 82 17.82 1.08 9.19
C MET A 82 18.23 -0.34 9.64
N ASN A 83 17.28 -1.08 10.19
CA ASN A 83 17.50 -2.38 10.81
C ASN A 83 16.97 -3.49 9.90
N VAL A 84 17.76 -4.55 9.76
CA VAL A 84 17.36 -5.78 9.07
C VAL A 84 17.77 -6.99 9.89
N SER A 85 16.88 -7.97 9.99
CA SER A 85 17.12 -9.23 10.68
C SER A 85 17.23 -10.37 9.67
N LEU A 86 18.37 -11.04 9.67
CA LEU A 86 18.63 -12.25 8.88
C LEU A 86 18.23 -13.45 9.72
N TRP A 87 17.37 -14.30 9.19
CA TRP A 87 16.93 -15.52 9.83
C TRP A 87 17.54 -16.74 9.15
N GLY A 88 17.91 -17.71 9.96
CA GLY A 88 18.42 -18.99 9.49
C GLY A 88 18.59 -19.98 10.63
N TYR A 89 19.27 -21.07 10.32
CA TYR A 89 19.63 -22.07 11.31
C TYR A 89 21.07 -22.50 11.14
N LYS A 90 21.66 -22.96 12.25
CA LYS A 90 22.93 -23.66 12.24
C LYS A 90 22.65 -25.15 12.25
N ASP A 91 23.24 -25.87 11.31
CA ASP A 91 23.19 -27.32 11.27
C ASP A 91 24.46 -27.85 11.94
N THR A 92 24.29 -28.49 13.09
CA THR A 92 25.38 -29.16 13.81
C THR A 92 25.09 -30.64 13.89
N PHE A 93 26.13 -31.48 14.03
CA PHE A 93 25.99 -32.94 14.08
C PHE A 93 24.97 -33.44 15.12
N LEU A 94 24.71 -32.67 16.18
CA LEU A 94 23.86 -33.06 17.30
C LEU A 94 22.47 -32.40 17.28
N ALA A 95 22.31 -31.22 16.67
CA ALA A 95 21.05 -30.48 16.66
C ALA A 95 21.04 -29.35 15.62
N GLN A 96 19.85 -29.05 15.13
CA GLN A 96 19.55 -27.84 14.37
C GLN A 96 18.92 -26.81 15.31
N TYR A 97 19.47 -25.59 15.34
CA TYR A 97 18.88 -24.49 16.11
C TYR A 97 18.78 -23.21 15.29
N TRP A 98 17.68 -22.50 15.51
CA TRP A 98 17.35 -21.24 14.84
C TRP A 98 18.18 -20.10 15.42
N VAL A 99 18.63 -19.22 14.53
CA VAL A 99 19.40 -18.02 14.87
C VAL A 99 18.89 -16.84 14.07
N SER A 100 18.94 -15.66 14.67
CA SER A 100 18.65 -14.40 13.98
C SER A 100 19.78 -13.40 14.23
N PHE A 101 20.22 -12.73 13.17
CA PHE A 101 21.23 -11.67 13.23
C PHE A 101 20.56 -10.37 12.82
N THR A 102 20.42 -9.43 13.75
CA THR A 102 19.88 -8.09 13.44
C THR A 102 21.03 -7.11 13.29
N ILE A 103 21.09 -6.46 12.13
CA ILE A 103 22.10 -5.47 11.77
C ILE A 103 21.43 -4.10 11.79
N ASP A 104 21.99 -3.16 12.56
CA ASP A 104 21.63 -1.75 12.53
C ASP A 104 22.67 -0.98 11.72
N PHE A 105 22.27 -0.46 10.57
CA PHE A 105 23.16 0.28 9.68
C PHE A 105 23.46 1.71 10.14
N LYS A 106 22.87 2.19 11.25
CA LYS A 106 23.23 3.49 11.85
C LYS A 106 24.66 3.56 12.35
N GLU A 107 25.28 2.42 12.66
CA GLU A 107 26.70 2.39 13.02
C GLU A 107 27.61 2.66 11.81
N LEU A 108 27.14 2.34 10.59
CA LEU A 108 27.86 2.57 9.34
C LEU A 108 27.55 3.96 8.78
N LEU A 109 26.27 4.32 8.72
CA LEU A 109 25.76 5.59 8.21
C LEU A 109 25.32 6.45 9.38
N THR A 110 26.06 7.53 9.67
CA THR A 110 25.77 8.40 10.82
C THR A 110 25.26 9.78 10.43
N ARG A 111 25.41 10.16 9.15
CA ARG A 111 25.08 11.49 8.65
C ARG A 111 23.62 11.54 8.21
N GLU A 112 22.86 12.51 8.70
CA GLU A 112 21.52 12.82 8.20
C GLU A 112 21.57 13.58 6.87
N CYS A 113 20.60 13.30 6.00
CA CYS A 113 20.49 13.97 4.70
C CYS A 113 20.04 15.43 4.86
N LYS A 114 20.67 16.33 4.11
CA LYS A 114 20.33 17.75 4.03
C LYS A 114 19.69 18.04 2.67
N ASP A 115 19.07 19.20 2.48
CA ASP A 115 18.50 19.60 1.18
C ASP A 115 19.54 19.52 0.03
N SER A 116 20.81 19.76 0.35
CA SER A 116 21.93 19.62 -0.59
C SER A 116 22.26 18.19 -0.99
N ASP A 117 21.58 17.18 -0.47
CA ASP A 117 21.69 15.78 -0.86
C ASP A 117 20.60 15.34 -1.84
N TYR A 118 19.61 16.19 -2.11
CA TYR A 118 18.48 15.85 -2.99
C TYR A 118 18.56 16.54 -4.36
N VAL A 119 18.16 15.83 -5.41
CA VAL A 119 18.07 16.31 -6.80
C VAL A 119 16.63 16.26 -7.28
N GLN A 120 16.25 17.24 -8.10
CA GLN A 120 14.95 17.20 -8.78
C GLN A 120 14.98 16.16 -9.90
N TRP A 121 13.96 15.32 -9.94
CA TRP A 121 13.77 14.29 -10.95
C TRP A 121 12.34 14.35 -11.49
N LEU A 122 12.20 14.48 -12.81
CA LEU A 122 10.90 14.42 -13.48
C LEU A 122 10.57 12.95 -13.77
N ALA A 123 9.48 12.46 -13.21
CA ALA A 123 9.02 11.09 -13.47
C ALA A 123 8.52 10.96 -14.90
N HIS A 124 8.68 9.75 -15.47
CA HIS A 124 8.20 9.40 -16.81
C HIS A 124 8.79 10.27 -17.94
N SER A 125 9.95 10.89 -17.70
CA SER A 125 10.64 11.70 -18.70
C SER A 125 11.33 10.79 -19.73
N ASP A 126 11.03 10.99 -21.00
CA ASP A 126 11.61 10.27 -22.13
C ASP A 126 12.29 11.20 -23.14
N ASP A 127 11.71 12.38 -23.40
CA ASP A 127 12.25 13.42 -24.26
C ASP A 127 12.08 14.81 -23.62
N ILE A 128 13.18 15.34 -23.04
CA ILE A 128 13.21 16.65 -22.38
C ILE A 128 12.81 17.80 -23.33
N SER A 129 12.89 17.61 -24.65
CA SER A 129 12.50 18.62 -25.63
C SER A 129 10.99 18.72 -25.86
N ASP A 130 10.23 17.69 -25.47
CA ASP A 130 8.79 17.65 -25.62
C ASP A 130 8.08 18.43 -24.49
N PRO A 131 7.23 19.43 -24.78
CA PRO A 131 6.38 20.05 -23.76
C PRO A 131 5.42 19.08 -23.07
N THR A 132 5.09 17.91 -23.64
CA THR A 132 4.29 16.85 -23.01
C THR A 132 5.11 15.80 -22.23
N ASP A 133 6.44 15.95 -22.18
CA ASP A 133 7.34 15.03 -21.48
C ASP A 133 6.94 14.78 -20.02
N GLY A 134 6.85 13.52 -19.61
CA GLY A 134 6.43 13.13 -18.27
C GLY A 134 4.95 13.32 -17.93
N CYS A 135 4.09 13.65 -18.90
CA CYS A 135 2.63 13.65 -18.70
C CYS A 135 2.12 12.20 -18.62
N MET A 136 1.73 11.77 -17.43
CA MET A 136 1.06 10.48 -17.21
C MET A 136 -0.27 10.71 -16.51
N LEU A 137 -1.36 10.16 -17.08
CA LEU A 137 -2.73 10.36 -16.57
C LEU A 137 -3.06 11.85 -16.37
N GLY A 138 -2.66 12.67 -17.34
CA GLY A 138 -2.98 14.10 -17.37
C GLY A 138 -2.18 15.03 -16.44
N TYR A 139 -1.09 14.57 -15.83
CA TYR A 139 -0.18 15.44 -15.06
C TYR A 139 1.25 14.91 -15.00
N LYS A 140 2.19 15.82 -14.70
CA LYS A 140 3.60 15.54 -14.46
C LYS A 140 3.88 15.53 -12.97
N GLU A 141 4.78 14.69 -12.49
CA GLU A 141 5.27 14.71 -11.11
C GLU A 141 6.79 14.93 -11.07
N LYS A 142 7.21 16.00 -10.40
CA LYS A 142 8.63 16.25 -10.09
C LYS A 142 8.91 15.83 -8.65
N PHE A 143 9.85 14.92 -8.45
CA PHE A 143 10.27 14.44 -7.13
C PHE A 143 11.59 15.09 -6.71
N LEU A 144 11.78 15.29 -5.40
CA LEU A 144 13.11 15.42 -4.82
C LEU A 144 13.59 14.04 -4.40
N ARG A 145 14.62 13.54 -5.08
CA ARG A 145 15.22 12.23 -4.82
C ARG A 145 16.61 12.38 -4.24
N LEU A 146 17.00 11.44 -3.38
CA LEU A 146 18.36 11.39 -2.86
C LEU A 146 19.34 11.21 -4.03
N ARG A 147 20.44 11.97 -4.04
CA ARG A 147 21.49 11.78 -5.04
C ARG A 147 22.19 10.45 -4.77
N LYS A 148 22.56 9.76 -5.84
CA LYS A 148 23.25 8.46 -5.77
C LYS A 148 24.65 8.54 -5.14
N ASP A 149 25.31 9.70 -5.22
CA ASP A 149 26.60 9.96 -4.58
C ASP A 149 26.47 10.51 -3.14
N SER A 150 25.25 10.80 -2.68
CA SER A 150 24.98 11.28 -1.31
C SER A 150 24.77 10.12 -0.36
N VAL A 151 25.82 9.80 0.41
CA VAL A 151 25.75 8.82 1.50
C VAL A 151 25.23 9.51 2.77
N CYS A 152 23.96 9.30 3.11
CA CYS A 152 23.30 9.78 4.32
C CYS A 152 21.99 9.02 4.61
N ILE A 153 21.40 9.28 5.77
CA ILE A 153 20.11 8.73 6.22
C ILE A 153 19.00 9.73 5.90
N ASN A 154 17.95 9.28 5.21
CA ASN A 154 16.72 10.05 4.95
C ASN A 154 15.94 10.29 6.25
N GLY A 155 15.79 9.25 7.08
CA GLY A 155 15.14 9.32 8.37
C GLY A 155 13.73 8.71 8.38
N ARG A 156 13.23 8.39 9.58
CA ARG A 156 11.92 7.71 9.75
C ARG A 156 10.72 8.61 9.42
N ASP A 157 10.92 9.91 9.53
CA ASP A 157 9.98 10.98 9.24
C ASP A 157 10.14 11.52 7.81
N TYR A 158 10.98 10.91 6.98
CA TYR A 158 11.12 11.27 5.57
C TYR A 158 9.77 11.25 4.85
N VAL A 159 9.45 12.38 4.23
CA VAL A 159 8.25 12.55 3.39
C VAL A 159 8.71 12.80 1.97
N ILE A 160 8.17 12.02 1.04
CA ILE A 160 8.42 12.18 -0.38
C ILE A 160 7.91 13.56 -0.82
N ASN A 161 8.83 14.45 -1.18
CA ASN A 161 8.48 15.76 -1.72
C ASN A 161 8.25 15.64 -3.23
N LYS A 162 7.00 15.88 -3.65
CA LYS A 162 6.59 15.84 -5.04
C LYS A 162 5.72 17.03 -5.42
N GLN A 163 5.93 17.54 -6.63
CA GLN A 163 5.22 18.69 -7.17
C GLN A 163 4.46 18.27 -8.44
N PRO A 164 3.12 18.18 -8.39
CA PRO A 164 2.32 17.86 -9.57
C PRO A 164 2.12 19.10 -10.47
N THR A 165 2.20 18.92 -11.78
CA THR A 165 1.89 19.95 -12.79
C THR A 165 0.87 19.39 -13.78
N ARG A 166 -0.27 20.05 -13.95
CA ARG A 166 -1.36 19.59 -14.84
C ARG A 166 -0.96 19.70 -16.32
N CYS A 167 -1.34 18.68 -17.10
CA CYS A 167 -1.21 18.68 -18.55
C CYS A 167 -2.53 19.05 -19.22
N ALA A 168 -2.47 19.55 -20.45
CA ALA A 168 -3.65 19.76 -21.27
C ALA A 168 -4.25 18.42 -21.71
N CYS A 169 -5.59 18.29 -21.68
CA CYS A 169 -6.23 17.04 -22.13
C CYS A 169 -6.09 16.84 -23.64
N THR A 170 -5.80 15.60 -24.01
CA THR A 170 -5.79 15.05 -25.37
C THR A 170 -6.82 13.92 -25.47
N LEU A 171 -7.05 13.40 -26.68
CA LEU A 171 -7.93 12.22 -26.84
C LEU A 171 -7.38 10.97 -26.14
N ASP A 172 -6.07 10.91 -25.88
CA ASP A 172 -5.46 9.77 -25.20
C ASP A 172 -5.75 9.71 -23.70
N ASP A 173 -6.16 10.82 -23.09
CA ASP A 173 -6.62 10.89 -21.69
C ASP A 173 -8.07 10.36 -21.50
N PHE A 174 -8.69 9.84 -22.57
CA PHE A 174 -10.05 9.29 -22.58
C PHE A 174 -10.09 7.86 -23.12
N LEU A 175 -10.70 6.94 -22.37
CA LEU A 175 -11.05 5.62 -22.88
C LEU A 175 -12.31 5.68 -23.74
N CYS A 176 -12.48 4.72 -24.66
CA CYS A 176 -13.72 4.61 -25.40
C CYS A 176 -14.84 4.12 -24.49
N ASP A 177 -15.95 4.86 -24.51
CA ASP A 177 -17.13 4.52 -23.74
C ASP A 177 -17.85 3.30 -24.35
N PHE A 178 -18.84 2.77 -23.62
CA PHE A 178 -19.58 1.60 -24.08
C PHE A 178 -20.15 1.79 -25.49
N GLY A 179 -19.98 0.78 -26.35
CA GLY A 179 -20.40 0.82 -27.75
C GLY A 179 -19.44 1.53 -28.71
N TYR A 180 -18.28 1.99 -28.23
CA TYR A 180 -17.23 2.60 -29.05
C TYR A 180 -15.91 1.84 -28.95
N TYR A 181 -15.04 2.02 -29.93
CA TYR A 181 -13.71 1.41 -29.97
C TYR A 181 -12.70 2.30 -30.71
N ARG A 182 -11.41 2.10 -30.47
CA ARG A 182 -10.34 2.76 -31.22
C ARG A 182 -9.93 1.92 -32.42
N LYS A 183 -9.71 2.57 -33.56
CA LYS A 183 -9.05 1.94 -34.71
C LYS A 183 -7.54 1.87 -34.49
N GLU A 184 -6.87 0.98 -35.19
CA GLU A 184 -5.41 0.88 -35.15
C GLU A 184 -4.77 2.23 -35.53
N ASN A 185 -3.78 2.68 -34.74
CA ASN A 185 -3.08 3.95 -34.91
C ASN A 185 -3.96 5.21 -34.87
N SER A 186 -5.12 5.16 -34.20
CA SER A 186 -5.98 6.32 -33.99
C SER A 186 -6.35 6.50 -32.52
N SER A 187 -6.30 7.74 -32.04
CA SER A 187 -6.80 8.14 -30.72
C SER A 187 -8.31 8.42 -30.72
N GLU A 188 -8.97 8.34 -31.89
CA GLU A 188 -10.41 8.58 -32.02
C GLU A 188 -11.24 7.34 -31.66
N CYS A 189 -12.29 7.56 -30.88
CA CYS A 189 -13.30 6.55 -30.56
C CYS A 189 -14.42 6.59 -31.60
N VAL A 190 -14.63 5.46 -32.28
CA VAL A 190 -15.68 5.28 -33.28
C VAL A 190 -16.74 4.31 -32.80
N GLU A 191 -17.99 4.54 -33.20
CA GLU A 191 -19.12 3.69 -32.85
C GLU A 191 -18.96 2.29 -33.47
N GLN A 192 -19.24 1.25 -32.69
CA GLN A 192 -19.22 -0.13 -33.17
C GLN A 192 -20.31 -0.35 -34.23
N PRO A 193 -20.02 -1.00 -35.37
CA PRO A 193 -21.00 -1.22 -36.43
C PRO A 193 -22.29 -1.90 -35.97
N ASP A 194 -22.17 -2.84 -35.03
CA ASP A 194 -23.31 -3.65 -34.53
C ASP A 194 -24.23 -2.89 -33.56
N LEU A 195 -23.72 -1.80 -32.98
CA LEU A 195 -24.45 -0.93 -32.06
C LEU A 195 -24.86 0.40 -32.71
N LYS A 196 -24.54 0.57 -33.99
CA LYS A 196 -24.79 1.82 -34.72
C LYS A 196 -26.27 2.18 -34.73
N GLY A 197 -26.59 3.34 -34.14
CA GLY A 197 -27.97 3.84 -34.08
C GLY A 197 -28.89 3.07 -33.14
N LYS A 198 -28.35 2.19 -32.29
CA LYS A 198 -29.10 1.56 -31.20
C LYS A 198 -29.03 2.43 -29.96
N VAL A 199 -30.10 2.42 -29.17
CA VAL A 199 -30.08 3.03 -27.85
C VAL A 199 -29.23 2.15 -26.92
N LEU A 200 -28.27 2.78 -26.24
CA LEU A 200 -27.42 2.10 -25.25
C LEU A 200 -28.11 2.16 -23.89
N GLU A 201 -28.95 1.17 -23.61
CA GLU A 201 -29.59 0.94 -22.32
C GLU A 201 -28.83 -0.15 -21.56
N PHE A 202 -28.57 0.09 -20.27
CA PHE A 202 -28.08 -0.94 -19.37
C PHE A 202 -28.88 -0.94 -18.07
N CYS A 203 -29.06 -2.13 -17.49
CA CYS A 203 -29.72 -2.30 -16.22
C CYS A 203 -28.69 -2.42 -15.10
N LEU A 204 -28.55 -1.39 -14.26
CA LEU A 204 -27.73 -1.44 -13.04
C LEU A 204 -28.64 -1.37 -11.82
N TYR A 205 -28.53 -2.34 -10.92
CA TYR A 205 -29.25 -2.38 -9.65
C TYR A 205 -30.78 -2.20 -9.78
N GLY A 206 -31.35 -2.76 -10.84
CA GLY A 206 -32.78 -2.67 -11.13
C GLY A 206 -33.26 -1.29 -11.59
N LYS A 207 -32.35 -0.41 -12.02
CA LYS A 207 -32.65 0.86 -12.70
C LYS A 207 -32.05 0.85 -14.10
N GLU A 208 -32.86 1.27 -15.05
CA GLU A 208 -32.48 1.40 -16.45
C GLU A 208 -31.86 2.77 -16.65
N GLU A 209 -30.61 2.77 -17.11
CA GLU A 209 -29.90 3.99 -17.46
C GLU A 209 -29.65 4.01 -18.97
N GLN A 210 -29.97 5.14 -19.59
CA GLN A 210 -29.64 5.41 -20.98
C GLN A 210 -28.34 6.20 -21.04
N LEU A 211 -27.34 5.60 -21.67
CA LEU A 211 -26.05 6.25 -21.86
C LEU A 211 -26.09 7.18 -23.08
N GLN A 212 -25.96 8.49 -22.85
CA GLN A 212 -25.77 9.48 -23.90
C GLN A 212 -24.30 9.91 -23.98
N THR A 213 -23.52 9.16 -24.73
CA THR A 213 -22.08 9.41 -24.88
C THR A 213 -21.72 9.80 -26.30
N LYS A 214 -20.69 10.64 -26.44
CA LYS A 214 -20.00 10.88 -27.71
C LYS A 214 -18.92 9.84 -27.99
N GLY A 215 -18.84 8.80 -27.16
CA GLY A 215 -17.91 7.69 -27.30
C GLY A 215 -16.66 7.77 -26.43
N TYR A 216 -16.57 8.78 -25.56
CA TYR A 216 -15.39 9.04 -24.75
C TYR A 216 -15.75 9.15 -23.28
N ARG A 217 -14.94 8.52 -22.43
CA ARG A 217 -15.01 8.62 -20.98
C ARG A 217 -13.61 8.90 -20.45
N LYS A 218 -13.47 9.89 -19.56
CA LYS A 218 -12.16 10.24 -19.00
C LYS A 218 -11.56 9.05 -18.26
N ILE A 219 -10.27 8.78 -18.45
CA ILE A 219 -9.60 7.66 -17.79
C ILE A 219 -9.68 7.85 -16.26
N PRO A 220 -10.10 6.83 -15.49
CA PRO A 220 -10.14 6.94 -14.04
C PRO A 220 -8.76 7.27 -13.45
N GLY A 221 -8.70 8.30 -12.61
CA GLY A 221 -7.43 8.80 -12.05
C GLY A 221 -6.74 9.86 -12.90
N ASP A 222 -7.21 10.09 -14.13
CA ASP A 222 -6.70 11.13 -15.01
C ASP A 222 -7.10 12.53 -14.53
N LYS A 223 -6.11 13.41 -14.46
CA LYS A 223 -6.24 14.74 -13.90
C LYS A 223 -5.90 15.86 -14.90
N CYS A 224 -5.91 15.59 -16.20
CA CYS A 224 -5.69 16.62 -17.22
C CYS A 224 -6.71 17.76 -17.09
N GLU A 225 -6.32 18.97 -17.49
CA GLU A 225 -7.15 20.18 -17.42
C GLU A 225 -7.06 20.99 -18.73
N GLY A 226 -8.19 21.52 -19.21
CA GLY A 226 -8.25 22.22 -20.50
C GLY A 226 -8.07 21.26 -21.69
N GLY A 227 -7.77 21.81 -22.87
CA GLY A 227 -7.61 21.00 -24.10
C GLY A 227 -8.93 20.43 -24.63
N GLU A 228 -8.86 19.24 -25.24
CA GLU A 228 -10.03 18.56 -25.81
C GLU A 228 -10.76 17.76 -24.72
N MET A 229 -12.00 18.14 -24.44
CA MET A 229 -12.83 17.48 -23.41
C MET A 229 -14.18 17.07 -23.98
N PRO A 230 -14.29 15.85 -24.55
CA PRO A 230 -15.58 15.29 -24.94
C PRO A 230 -16.54 15.21 -23.74
N LYS A 231 -17.79 15.65 -23.94
CA LYS A 231 -18.82 15.57 -22.90
C LYS A 231 -19.48 14.18 -22.93
N ARG A 232 -19.57 13.55 -21.75
CA ARG A 232 -20.32 12.33 -21.47
C ARG A 232 -21.54 12.70 -20.63
N THR A 233 -22.71 12.16 -20.98
CA THR A 233 -23.96 12.36 -20.23
C THR A 233 -24.64 11.02 -19.98
N GLU A 234 -25.12 10.80 -18.77
CA GLU A 234 -25.90 9.63 -18.40
C GLU A 234 -27.30 10.13 -18.05
N ILE A 235 -28.32 9.50 -18.63
CA ILE A 235 -29.72 9.79 -18.31
C ILE A 235 -30.29 8.58 -17.59
N ASP A 236 -30.54 8.71 -16.30
CA ASP A 236 -31.32 7.73 -15.53
C ASP A 236 -32.77 7.78 -16.03
N LEU A 237 -33.23 6.69 -16.66
CA LEU A 237 -34.59 6.60 -17.17
C LEU A 237 -35.61 6.37 -16.04
N ARG A 238 -35.16 6.15 -14.79
CA ARG A 238 -35.97 5.79 -13.62
C ARG A 238 -36.92 4.62 -13.87
N GLN A 239 -36.62 3.81 -14.88
CA GLN A 239 -37.40 2.65 -15.23
C GLN A 239 -36.81 1.45 -14.50
N HIS A 240 -37.66 0.68 -13.83
CA HIS A 240 -37.20 -0.53 -13.17
C HIS A 240 -37.00 -1.61 -14.22
N CYS A 241 -35.73 -1.99 -14.42
CA CYS A 241 -35.37 -3.12 -15.25
C CYS A 241 -35.10 -4.34 -14.36
N VAL A 242 -35.33 -5.54 -14.87
CA VAL A 242 -34.93 -6.78 -14.19
C VAL A 242 -33.59 -7.17 -14.80
N SER A 243 -32.51 -7.16 -14.00
CA SER A 243 -31.28 -7.82 -14.41
C SER A 243 -31.58 -9.30 -14.49
N ASP A 244 -31.48 -9.92 -15.67
CA ASP A 244 -31.76 -11.34 -15.93
C ASP A 244 -30.77 -12.29 -15.20
N LEU A 245 -30.69 -12.21 -13.88
CA LEU A 245 -30.30 -13.32 -13.03
C LEU A 245 -31.57 -14.13 -12.80
N VAL A 246 -31.69 -15.20 -13.57
CA VAL A 246 -32.79 -16.18 -13.52
C VAL A 246 -33.10 -16.57 -12.08
N ASP A 247 -34.25 -16.13 -11.56
CA ASP A 247 -34.84 -16.72 -10.36
C ASP A 247 -35.43 -18.09 -10.75
N PRO A 248 -35.09 -19.19 -10.04
CA PRO A 248 -35.74 -20.47 -10.26
C PRO A 248 -37.16 -20.38 -9.69
N SER A 249 -38.16 -20.13 -10.53
CA SER A 249 -39.56 -20.18 -10.11
C SER A 249 -39.90 -21.58 -9.56
N PRO A 250 -40.46 -21.72 -8.34
CA PRO A 250 -41.26 -22.88 -8.02
C PRO A 250 -42.68 -22.64 -8.56
N ALA A 251 -43.15 -23.53 -9.44
CA ALA A 251 -44.54 -23.54 -9.87
C ALA A 251 -45.47 -23.73 -8.65
N VAL A 252 -46.28 -22.71 -8.34
CA VAL A 252 -47.33 -22.81 -7.33
C VAL A 252 -48.66 -23.09 -8.03
N ASP A 253 -49.11 -24.33 -7.95
CA ASP A 253 -50.42 -24.77 -8.42
C ASP A 253 -51.47 -24.50 -7.33
N SER A 254 -52.50 -23.73 -7.67
CA SER A 254 -53.58 -23.35 -6.77
C SER A 254 -54.63 -24.46 -6.65
N ARG A 255 -54.94 -24.95 -5.44
CA ARG A 255 -56.27 -25.48 -5.14
C ARG A 255 -56.64 -25.40 -3.65
N SER A 256 -57.80 -24.82 -3.43
CA SER A 256 -58.51 -24.59 -2.17
C SER A 256 -59.21 -25.85 -1.65
N SER A 257 -59.13 -26.11 -0.34
CA SER A 257 -60.23 -26.70 0.42
C SER A 257 -60.08 -26.44 1.92
N LYS A 258 -61.08 -25.76 2.50
CA LYS A 258 -61.24 -25.59 3.95
C LYS A 258 -61.62 -26.94 4.59
N LEU A 259 -60.97 -27.31 5.69
CA LEU A 259 -61.57 -28.14 6.75
C LEU A 259 -60.87 -27.87 8.11
N MET A 260 -61.67 -27.85 9.17
CA MET A 260 -61.49 -27.30 10.53
C MET A 260 -60.16 -27.58 11.28
N PRO A 261 -59.68 -26.66 12.14
CA PRO A 261 -58.40 -26.77 12.85
C PRO A 261 -58.58 -27.32 14.28
N ALA A 262 -58.57 -28.65 14.44
CA ALA A 262 -58.49 -29.27 15.78
C ALA A 262 -57.05 -29.63 16.20
N GLY A 263 -56.10 -29.65 15.27
CA GLY A 263 -54.68 -29.94 15.55
C GLY A 263 -53.87 -28.72 15.99
N ILE A 264 -54.18 -27.53 15.46
CA ILE A 264 -53.40 -26.31 15.71
C ILE A 264 -53.60 -25.79 17.14
N THR A 265 -54.81 -25.94 17.69
CA THR A 265 -55.10 -25.57 19.09
C THR A 265 -54.34 -26.43 20.09
N LEU A 266 -54.19 -27.73 19.82
CA LEU A 266 -53.44 -28.65 20.68
C LEU A 266 -51.94 -28.29 20.71
N VAL A 267 -51.35 -27.94 19.55
CA VAL A 267 -49.95 -27.53 19.46
C VAL A 267 -49.69 -26.21 20.18
N ILE A 268 -50.61 -25.24 20.07
CA ILE A 268 -50.51 -23.96 20.78
C ILE A 268 -50.61 -24.17 22.29
N ILE A 269 -51.49 -25.04 22.77
CA ILE A 269 -51.60 -25.36 24.21
C ILE A 269 -50.32 -26.02 24.73
N ILE A 270 -49.73 -26.95 23.98
CA ILE A 270 -48.46 -27.60 24.37
C ILE A 270 -47.31 -26.59 24.40
N MET A 271 -47.23 -25.69 23.41
CA MET A 271 -46.24 -24.61 23.40
C MET A 271 -46.41 -23.69 24.62
N LEU A 272 -47.64 -23.28 24.95
CA LEU A 272 -47.89 -22.44 26.11
C LEU A 272 -47.52 -23.13 27.44
N LEU A 273 -47.81 -24.42 27.59
CA LEU A 273 -47.43 -25.19 28.77
C LEU A 273 -45.90 -25.32 28.91
N SER A 274 -45.17 -25.48 27.79
CA SER A 274 -43.71 -25.53 27.80
C SER A 274 -43.07 -24.21 28.23
N VAL A 275 -43.63 -23.08 27.80
CA VAL A 275 -43.17 -21.74 28.20
C VAL A 275 -43.41 -21.50 29.69
N VAL A 276 -44.59 -21.88 30.21
CA VAL A 276 -44.90 -21.74 31.64
C VAL A 276 -43.95 -22.60 32.49
N ALA A 277 -43.67 -23.84 32.08
CA ALA A 277 -42.70 -24.69 32.76
C ALA A 277 -41.29 -24.08 32.74
N GLY A 278 -40.86 -23.52 31.60
CA GLY A 278 -39.59 -22.81 31.47
C GLY A 278 -39.48 -21.59 32.40
N VAL A 279 -40.53 -20.79 32.51
CA VAL A 279 -40.58 -19.64 33.43
C VAL A 279 -40.53 -20.08 34.89
N ILE A 280 -41.22 -21.16 35.27
CA ILE A 280 -41.14 -21.71 36.64
C ILE A 280 -39.73 -22.23 36.93
N PHE A 281 -39.08 -22.87 35.95
CA PHE A 281 -37.71 -23.36 36.09
C PHE A 281 -36.72 -22.19 36.26
N ILE A 282 -36.82 -21.16 35.43
CA ILE A 282 -36.01 -19.93 35.56
C ILE A 282 -36.27 -19.26 36.91
N LYS A 283 -37.54 -19.11 37.32
CA LYS A 283 -37.87 -18.48 38.61
C LYS A 283 -37.31 -19.27 39.80
N LYS A 284 -37.28 -20.60 39.72
CA LYS A 284 -36.77 -21.46 40.81
C LYS A 284 -35.25 -21.49 40.88
N TYR A 285 -34.55 -21.40 39.75
CA TYR A 285 -33.09 -21.55 39.70
C TYR A 285 -32.30 -20.24 39.53
N VAL A 286 -32.90 -19.20 38.93
CA VAL A 286 -32.23 -17.90 38.69
C VAL A 286 -32.56 -16.86 39.76
N CYS A 287 -33.79 -16.86 40.30
CA CYS A 287 -34.22 -15.88 41.30
C CYS A 287 -34.16 -16.40 42.76
N GLY A 288 -33.79 -17.67 42.98
CA GLY A 288 -33.74 -18.30 44.31
C GLY A 288 -32.33 -18.48 44.91
N GLY A 289 -31.27 -18.12 44.19
CA GLY A 289 -29.88 -18.26 44.63
C GLY A 289 -29.34 -16.98 45.28
N ARG A 290 -28.75 -17.10 46.47
CA ARG A 290 -28.24 -15.99 47.29
C ARG A 290 -27.16 -15.16 46.57
N PHE A 291 -27.32 -13.85 46.76
CA PHE A 291 -26.43 -12.71 46.51
C PHE A 291 -24.94 -12.96 46.83
N LEU A 292 -24.04 -12.59 45.90
CA LEU A 292 -22.70 -12.09 46.20
C LEU A 292 -22.50 -10.77 45.45
N VAL A 293 -22.37 -9.71 46.22
CA VAL A 293 -22.28 -8.31 45.77
C VAL A 293 -20.86 -7.99 45.38
N HIS A 294 -20.67 -7.42 44.19
CA HIS A 294 -19.65 -6.38 44.01
C HIS A 294 -20.20 -5.26 43.11
N ARG A 295 -20.24 -4.03 43.68
CA ARG A 295 -20.37 -2.75 42.96
C ARG A 295 -18.97 -2.33 42.47
N TYR A 296 -18.79 -1.74 41.29
CA TYR A 296 -18.92 -0.32 40.89
C TYR A 296 -18.45 -0.26 39.40
N SER A 297 -18.60 0.76 38.55
CA SER A 297 -19.24 2.08 38.51
C SER A 297 -19.42 2.44 37.02
N VAL A 298 -20.43 3.26 36.75
CA VAL A 298 -20.83 3.79 35.44
C VAL A 298 -19.91 4.93 34.98
N LEU A 299 -19.65 5.04 33.67
CA LEU A 299 -19.60 6.29 32.87
C LEU A 299 -19.60 5.89 31.38
N ARG A 300 -20.77 5.69 30.77
CA ARG A 300 -21.59 6.61 29.95
C ARG A 300 -21.07 6.86 28.52
N GLN A 301 -21.88 6.34 27.60
CA GLN A 301 -22.07 6.71 26.20
C GLN A 301 -22.14 8.23 25.98
N HIS A 302 -21.59 8.68 24.84
CA HIS A 302 -22.14 9.56 23.79
C HIS A 302 -20.97 9.71 22.77
N ALA A 303 -21.08 9.44 21.47
CA ALA A 303 -22.18 9.66 20.57
C ALA A 303 -22.29 8.53 19.51
N ALA A 304 -23.54 8.20 19.21
CA ALA A 304 -23.94 7.51 17.99
C ALA A 304 -24.04 8.51 16.82
N GLU A 305 -24.33 7.96 15.64
CA GLU A 305 -24.60 8.58 14.33
C GLU A 305 -23.33 8.75 13.46
N ASN A 306 -23.13 8.02 12.36
CA ASN A 306 -23.99 7.27 11.43
C ASN A 306 -23.12 6.12 10.88
N GLY A 307 -23.55 4.87 10.74
CA GLY A 307 -24.71 4.40 9.99
C GLY A 307 -24.19 3.56 8.82
N GLU A 308 -24.73 2.34 8.66
CA GLU A 308 -24.62 1.46 7.46
C GLU A 308 -23.34 0.59 7.39
N LEU A 309 -23.34 -0.68 6.99
CA LEU A 309 -24.26 -1.84 6.97
C LEU A 309 -23.33 -3.03 6.65
N ASP A 310 -23.62 -4.19 7.22
CA ASP A 310 -22.88 -5.44 7.06
C ASP A 310 -22.76 -5.95 5.61
N GLU A 311 -21.65 -6.63 5.30
CA GLU A 311 -21.75 -7.96 4.67
C GLU A 311 -20.64 -8.91 5.18
N PRO A 312 -20.94 -10.21 5.39
CA PRO A 312 -20.09 -11.15 6.10
C PRO A 312 -19.26 -12.01 5.14
N LEU A 313 -18.03 -12.36 5.53
CA LEU A 313 -17.33 -13.53 5.00
C LEU A 313 -17.16 -14.54 6.14
N GLU A 314 -17.90 -15.65 6.05
CA GLU A 314 -17.62 -16.85 6.82
C GLU A 314 -16.40 -17.57 6.25
N THR A 315 -15.44 -17.88 7.12
CA THR A 315 -14.65 -19.12 7.00
C THR A 315 -14.41 -19.69 8.39
N ASN A 316 -15.15 -20.77 8.70
CA ASN A 316 -14.88 -21.65 9.82
C ASN A 316 -13.68 -22.55 9.49
N HIS A 317 -12.64 -22.54 10.32
CA HIS A 317 -11.86 -23.76 10.59
C HIS A 317 -11.39 -23.80 12.06
N THR A 318 -11.68 -24.95 12.65
CA THR A 318 -11.46 -25.40 14.01
C THR A 318 -9.98 -25.64 14.32
N THR A 319 -9.50 -25.36 15.55
CA THR A 319 -8.91 -26.34 16.50
C THR A 319 -8.16 -25.74 17.71
N ARG A 320 -8.46 -26.30 18.90
CA ARG A 320 -7.54 -26.77 19.96
C ARG A 320 -6.97 -25.80 21.03
N ASN A 321 -7.35 -26.12 22.27
CA ASN A 321 -6.67 -25.98 23.58
C ASN A 321 -5.31 -25.25 23.62
N GLY A 322 -5.21 -24.30 24.54
CA GLY A 322 -3.94 -23.85 25.11
C GLY A 322 -4.09 -22.68 26.08
N LYS A 323 -3.98 -22.97 27.38
CA LYS A 323 -3.88 -22.01 28.49
C LYS A 323 -2.45 -21.42 28.53
N ILE A 324 -2.30 -20.10 28.56
CA ILE A 324 -1.19 -19.27 29.12
C ILE A 324 -1.77 -17.84 29.19
N GLU A 325 -2.23 -17.31 30.33
CA GLU A 325 -1.49 -16.66 31.43
C GLU A 325 -0.58 -15.50 30.96
N PHE A 326 -1.09 -14.26 31.08
CA PHE A 326 -0.29 -13.04 31.06
C PHE A 326 -0.58 -12.23 32.33
N HIS A 327 0.45 -12.12 33.15
CA HIS A 327 0.64 -11.05 34.12
C HIS A 327 1.20 -9.85 33.36
N ASP A 328 0.66 -8.65 33.61
CA ASP A 328 1.45 -7.43 33.45
C ASP A 328 1.05 -6.42 34.54
N ASP A 329 2.08 -5.87 35.15
CA ASP A 329 2.06 -5.03 36.35
C ASP A 329 1.83 -3.55 35.98
N SER A 330 1.34 -2.84 36.99
CA SER A 330 1.00 -1.42 37.01
C SER A 330 2.19 -0.48 36.74
N ASP A 331 1.95 0.68 36.10
CA ASP A 331 1.73 1.96 36.80
C ASP A 331 1.84 3.15 35.84
N GLU A 332 0.74 3.90 35.74
CA GLU A 332 0.69 5.24 35.18
C GLU A 332 1.26 6.28 36.16
N VAL A 333 2.02 7.25 35.64
CA VAL A 333 2.23 8.53 36.31
C VAL A 333 1.60 9.63 35.45
N LEU A 334 0.50 10.19 35.97
CA LEU A 334 -0.29 11.26 35.38
C LEU A 334 0.14 12.62 35.95
N ALA A 335 0.39 13.61 35.08
CA ALA A 335 0.38 15.02 35.46
C ALA A 335 -0.42 15.84 34.43
N LYS A 336 -1.39 16.61 34.96
CA LYS A 336 -2.45 17.37 34.26
C LYS A 336 -1.94 18.66 33.61
N PRO A 337 -2.69 19.24 32.64
CA PRO A 337 -2.47 20.59 32.12
C PRO A 337 -3.34 21.64 32.83
N CYS A 338 -2.89 22.91 32.79
CA CYS A 338 -3.66 24.11 33.16
C CYS A 338 -3.68 25.09 31.97
N VAL A 339 -4.80 25.80 31.82
CA VAL A 339 -5.06 26.86 30.82
C VAL A 339 -5.21 28.21 31.52
N ALA A 340 -4.68 29.29 30.91
CA ALA A 340 -5.25 30.64 30.90
C ALA A 340 -4.60 31.50 29.79
N GLY A 341 -5.40 32.25 29.01
CA GLY A 341 -4.95 33.40 28.19
C GLY A 341 -5.00 34.74 28.98
N PRO A 342 -4.98 35.96 28.38
CA PRO A 342 -5.00 36.33 26.95
C PRO A 342 -4.05 37.52 26.54
N SER A 343 -4.21 38.02 25.29
CA SER A 343 -3.84 39.35 24.72
C SER A 343 -2.35 39.65 24.41
N SER A 344 -1.92 40.40 23.38
CA SER A 344 -2.51 41.09 22.21
C SER A 344 -1.36 41.65 21.32
N LEU A 345 -1.63 41.78 20.01
CA LEU A 345 -1.07 42.70 19.00
C LEU A 345 0.44 43.07 18.96
N GLY A 346 1.04 42.86 17.79
CA GLY A 346 2.23 43.57 17.33
C GLY A 346 2.63 43.12 15.91
N GLN A 347 2.37 43.97 14.92
CA GLN A 347 2.63 43.76 13.49
C GLN A 347 3.60 44.84 13.00
N LEU A 348 4.59 44.48 12.17
CA LEU A 348 5.40 45.28 11.19
C LEU A 348 6.78 44.61 10.94
N PRO A 349 7.54 44.91 9.85
CA PRO A 349 7.30 44.66 8.42
C PRO A 349 8.49 43.83 7.80
N PRO A 350 8.62 43.64 6.46
CA PRO A 350 9.49 42.60 5.90
C PRO A 350 10.93 43.09 5.68
N LEU A 351 11.89 42.17 5.78
CA LEU A 351 13.28 42.39 5.37
C LEU A 351 13.65 41.42 4.24
N SER A 352 13.84 42.01 3.06
CA SER A 352 14.61 41.45 1.96
C SER A 352 16.08 41.33 2.37
N SER A 353 16.69 40.17 2.15
CA SER A 353 18.11 40.10 1.77
C SER A 353 18.44 38.72 1.24
N ALA A 354 18.85 38.69 -0.02
CA ALA A 354 19.58 37.59 -0.62
C ALA A 354 20.86 37.33 0.19
N PHE A 355 20.97 36.17 0.82
CA PHE A 355 22.23 35.69 1.36
C PHE A 355 22.93 34.84 0.30
N SER A 356 23.92 35.45 -0.34
CA SER A 356 24.99 34.73 -1.03
C SER A 356 25.71 33.84 0.00
N LEU A 357 25.61 32.53 -0.18
CA LEU A 357 26.36 31.54 0.61
C LEU A 357 27.86 31.83 0.50
N SER A 358 28.48 32.10 1.65
CA SER A 358 29.91 32.33 1.79
C SER A 358 30.72 31.07 1.41
N PRO A 359 31.98 31.22 0.95
CA PRO A 359 32.85 30.09 0.57
C PRO A 359 33.10 29.07 1.69
N LEU A 360 32.91 29.46 2.95
CA LEU A 360 33.09 28.62 4.14
C LEU A 360 31.98 27.57 4.34
N ALA A 361 30.77 27.81 3.83
CA ALA A 361 29.68 26.81 3.90
C ALA A 361 29.91 25.63 2.94
N ARG A 362 30.59 25.89 1.81
CA ARG A 362 30.94 24.85 0.82
C ARG A 362 32.03 23.91 1.33
N THR A 363 32.98 24.42 2.14
CA THR A 363 34.02 23.59 2.74
C THR A 363 33.47 22.69 3.83
N ALA A 364 32.55 23.15 4.67
CA ALA A 364 31.92 22.31 5.70
C ALA A 364 31.08 21.16 5.09
N ALA A 365 30.30 21.45 4.05
CA ALA A 365 29.50 20.44 3.34
C ALA A 365 30.34 19.44 2.52
N ALA A 366 31.56 19.82 2.12
CA ALA A 366 32.52 18.90 1.49
C ALA A 366 33.21 18.01 2.55
N TRP A 367 33.55 18.57 3.72
CA TRP A 367 34.15 17.84 4.84
C TRP A 367 33.22 16.76 5.43
N ASP A 368 31.92 17.05 5.59
CA ASP A 368 30.94 16.07 6.08
C ASP A 368 30.71 14.91 5.09
N ARG A 369 30.76 15.19 3.78
CA ARG A 369 30.67 14.16 2.73
C ARG A 369 31.84 13.19 2.79
N GLN A 370 33.06 13.73 2.96
CA GLN A 370 34.29 12.94 3.04
C GLN A 370 34.20 11.86 4.14
N ARG A 371 33.70 12.19 5.34
CA ARG A 371 33.68 11.27 6.48
C ARG A 371 32.78 10.04 6.28
N ALA A 372 31.63 10.17 5.62
CA ALA A 372 30.75 9.03 5.33
C ALA A 372 31.30 8.15 4.20
N THR A 373 31.87 8.78 3.16
CA THR A 373 32.58 8.05 2.09
C THR A 373 33.83 7.35 2.60
N ASP A 374 34.54 7.91 3.61
CA ASP A 374 35.74 7.30 4.19
C ASP A 374 35.44 6.03 5.01
N VAL A 375 34.22 5.88 5.54
CA VAL A 375 33.78 4.65 6.21
C VAL A 375 33.48 3.55 5.20
N ILE A 376 32.77 3.91 4.12
CA ILE A 376 32.45 2.98 3.03
C ILE A 376 33.68 2.63 2.19
N SER A 377 34.67 3.52 2.08
CA SER A 377 35.90 3.29 1.29
C SER A 377 36.77 2.14 1.82
N LYS A 378 36.48 1.62 3.01
CA LYS A 378 37.09 0.38 3.52
C LYS A 378 36.59 -0.87 2.78
N TYR A 379 35.47 -0.76 2.08
CA TYR A 379 34.86 -1.85 1.32
C TYR A 379 35.11 -1.64 -0.18
N GLU A 380 35.42 -2.73 -0.87
CA GLU A 380 35.59 -2.72 -2.32
C GLU A 380 34.21 -2.72 -3.00
N CYS A 381 33.93 -1.71 -3.83
CA CYS A 381 32.69 -1.67 -4.62
C CYS A 381 32.78 -2.68 -5.76
N THR A 382 31.84 -3.62 -5.80
CA THR A 382 31.54 -4.40 -7.00
C THR A 382 30.47 -3.65 -7.81
N LYS A 383 30.83 -3.20 -9.03
CA LYS A 383 29.92 -2.43 -9.87
C LYS A 383 28.88 -3.31 -10.57
N ALA A 384 27.64 -2.85 -10.56
CA ALA A 384 26.59 -3.34 -11.44
C ALA A 384 27.01 -3.17 -12.91
N SER A 385 26.65 -4.14 -13.74
CA SER A 385 26.95 -4.10 -15.17
C SER A 385 25.73 -3.62 -15.94
N ARG A 386 25.96 -2.67 -16.86
CA ARG A 386 25.00 -2.38 -17.91
C ARG A 386 25.17 -3.44 -18.98
N ASP A 387 24.33 -4.46 -18.94
CA ASP A 387 24.29 -5.41 -20.04
C ASP A 387 23.75 -4.66 -21.26
N ARG A 388 24.60 -4.51 -22.28
CA ARG A 388 24.28 -3.77 -23.49
C ARG A 388 23.56 -4.70 -24.47
N ASP A 389 22.51 -5.39 -24.02
CA ASP A 389 21.74 -6.27 -24.90
C ASP A 389 20.70 -5.43 -25.65
N GLN A 390 21.08 -4.94 -26.84
CA GLN A 390 20.22 -4.26 -27.81
C GLN A 390 19.14 -5.20 -28.42
N ARG A 391 18.61 -6.16 -27.65
CA ARG A 391 17.63 -7.15 -28.11
C ARG A 391 16.29 -7.09 -27.37
N GLY A 392 16.07 -6.06 -26.54
CA GLY A 392 14.82 -5.86 -25.79
C GLY A 392 13.74 -4.99 -26.46
N ASP A 393 14.01 -4.31 -27.58
CA ASP A 393 13.07 -3.35 -28.20
C ASP A 393 11.87 -3.97 -28.95
N LYS A 394 11.56 -5.24 -28.70
CA LYS A 394 10.34 -5.87 -29.21
C LYS A 394 9.69 -6.61 -28.06
N TYR A 395 8.40 -6.37 -27.88
CA TYR A 395 7.54 -6.87 -26.81
C TYR A 395 7.67 -6.08 -25.51
N TRP A 396 7.08 -4.89 -25.47
CA TRP A 396 6.07 -4.48 -24.47
C TRP A 396 5.47 -3.14 -24.95
N ARG A 397 4.63 -3.19 -25.99
CA ARG A 397 3.55 -2.20 -26.19
C ARG A 397 2.25 -2.97 -25.96
N LEU A 398 1.53 -2.61 -24.91
CA LEU A 398 0.11 -2.89 -24.76
C LEU A 398 -0.60 -1.55 -24.66
#